data_AF-A0A6G0WMA4-F1
#
_entry.id   AF-A0A6G0WMA4-F1
#
_cell.length_a   1.000
_cell.length_b   1.000
_cell.length_c   1.000
_cell.angle_alpha   90.00
_cell.angle_beta   90.00
_cell.angle_gamma   90.00
#
_symmetry.space_group_name_H-M   'P 1'
#
loop_
_entity.id
_entity.type
_entity.pdbx_description
1 polymer ?
#
loop_
_entity_poly.entity_id
_entity_poly.type
_entity_poly.pdbx_seq_one_letter_code
_entity_poly.pdbx_strand_id
1 'polypeptide(L)'
;MQYKELGNEAFEAKRYDEAEALYSKAILQNTTQHTLYGNRSASRFQQKKFDEALQDANTAISIDPTWAKGYFRKGQALEALSRFREAQRAFELAVKHGGKKRDVLEKVATTKKQANRVDRERVVHSREEWKEIYANISDPKLRLALLVKFWNASTKPERFSFFMRFLVLLSNGSTPNRISRYATDDMEPIPASNYDPIVVPDSWATYFEELSLAGKGDMMQDMYEAAFEAEKTTIINDMKFYVHQMHKEDMEDTED
;
A
#
# COMPACT_ATOMS: atom_id res chain seq x y z
N MET A 1 -31.88 -29.33 -5.67
CA MET A 1 -32.25 -27.96 -6.12
C MET A 1 -33.20 -27.26 -5.15
N GLN A 2 -34.19 -27.96 -4.59
CA GLN A 2 -35.18 -27.42 -3.65
C GLN A 2 -34.60 -26.53 -2.52
N TYR A 3 -33.58 -26.96 -1.78
CA TYR A 3 -33.03 -26.17 -0.66
C TYR A 3 -32.35 -24.87 -1.09
N LYS A 4 -31.75 -24.81 -2.29
CA LYS A 4 -31.13 -23.59 -2.81
C LYS A 4 -32.21 -22.55 -3.12
N GLU A 5 -33.28 -22.95 -3.77
CA GLU A 5 -34.39 -22.06 -4.14
C GLU A 5 -35.11 -21.54 -2.90
N LEU A 6 -35.45 -22.42 -1.95
CA LEU A 6 -35.99 -22.01 -0.65
C LEU A 6 -35.04 -21.06 0.10
N GLY A 7 -33.72 -21.33 0.03
CA GLY A 7 -32.72 -20.44 0.63
C GLY A 7 -32.70 -19.05 -0.01
N ASN A 8 -32.87 -18.98 -1.34
CA ASN A 8 -32.99 -17.72 -2.07
C ASN A 8 -34.28 -16.98 -1.66
N GLU A 9 -35.42 -17.68 -1.59
CA GLU A 9 -36.71 -17.10 -1.16
C GLU A 9 -36.64 -16.56 0.28
N ALA A 10 -36.05 -17.32 1.20
CA ALA A 10 -35.83 -16.87 2.57
C ALA A 10 -34.91 -15.65 2.63
N PHE A 11 -33.87 -15.60 1.78
CA PHE A 11 -32.95 -14.47 1.70
C PHE A 11 -33.65 -13.20 1.20
N GLU A 12 -34.44 -13.30 0.12
CA GLU A 12 -35.24 -12.18 -0.41
C GLU A 12 -36.29 -11.70 0.60
N ALA A 13 -36.87 -12.62 1.38
CA ALA A 13 -37.76 -12.32 2.50
C ALA A 13 -37.03 -11.78 3.75
N LYS A 14 -35.70 -11.55 3.68
CA LYS A 14 -34.84 -11.09 4.78
C LYS A 14 -34.80 -12.02 6.01
N ARG A 15 -35.21 -13.28 5.85
CA ARG A 15 -35.13 -14.34 6.86
C ARG A 15 -33.76 -14.99 6.79
N TYR A 16 -32.74 -14.25 7.23
CA TYR A 16 -31.34 -14.64 6.99
C TYR A 16 -30.90 -15.90 7.75
N ASP A 17 -31.44 -16.15 8.95
CA ASP A 17 -31.18 -17.39 9.69
C ASP A 17 -31.73 -18.61 8.96
N GLU A 18 -32.97 -18.50 8.45
CA GLU A 18 -33.61 -19.54 7.65
C GLU A 18 -32.85 -19.77 6.34
N ALA A 19 -32.45 -18.69 5.65
CA ALA A 19 -31.64 -18.78 4.44
C ALA A 19 -30.30 -19.48 4.70
N GLU A 20 -29.58 -19.15 5.78
CA GLU A 20 -28.33 -19.82 6.17
C GLU A 20 -28.53 -21.32 6.41
N ALA A 21 -29.59 -21.70 7.13
CA ALA A 21 -29.92 -23.11 7.38
C ALA A 21 -30.23 -23.86 6.08
N LEU A 22 -30.98 -23.24 5.17
CA LEU A 22 -31.35 -23.83 3.88
C LEU A 22 -30.15 -23.96 2.94
N TYR A 23 -29.29 -22.93 2.84
CA TYR A 23 -28.04 -23.05 2.10
C TYR A 23 -27.10 -24.09 2.70
N SER A 24 -27.03 -24.21 4.02
CA SER A 24 -26.25 -25.26 4.69
C SER A 24 -26.75 -26.66 4.31
N LYS A 25 -28.07 -26.87 4.26
CA LYS A 25 -28.65 -28.13 3.76
C LYS A 25 -28.34 -28.37 2.28
N ALA A 26 -28.38 -27.32 1.44
CA ALA A 26 -28.04 -27.43 0.03
C ALA A 26 -26.56 -27.80 -0.18
N ILE A 27 -25.64 -27.26 0.64
CA ILE A 27 -24.20 -27.55 0.59
C ILE A 27 -23.93 -29.03 0.88
N LEU A 28 -24.66 -29.64 1.83
CA LEU A 28 -24.54 -31.07 2.11
C LEU A 28 -24.91 -31.94 0.91
N GLN A 29 -25.76 -31.44 -0.01
CA GLN A 29 -26.12 -32.14 -1.24
C GLN A 29 -25.10 -31.93 -2.37
N ASN A 30 -24.38 -30.81 -2.36
CA ASN A 30 -23.36 -30.49 -3.35
C ASN A 30 -22.29 -29.55 -2.76
N THR A 31 -21.19 -30.13 -2.30
CA THR A 31 -20.10 -29.41 -1.64
C THR A 31 -19.21 -28.63 -2.60
N THR A 32 -19.34 -28.82 -3.92
CA THR A 32 -18.52 -28.16 -4.95
C THR A 32 -19.28 -27.05 -5.69
N GLN A 33 -20.47 -26.68 -5.22
CA GLN A 33 -21.23 -25.57 -5.80
C GLN A 33 -20.87 -24.23 -5.12
N HIS A 34 -19.92 -23.49 -5.70
CA HIS A 34 -19.42 -22.22 -5.16
C HIS A 34 -20.53 -21.19 -4.84
N THR A 35 -21.60 -21.16 -5.64
CA THR A 35 -22.72 -20.22 -5.46
C THR A 35 -23.45 -20.41 -4.14
N LEU A 36 -23.51 -21.64 -3.60
CA LEU A 36 -24.14 -21.90 -2.30
C LEU A 36 -23.34 -21.28 -1.16
N TYR A 37 -22.01 -21.40 -1.18
CA TYR A 37 -21.15 -20.76 -0.21
C TYR A 37 -21.25 -19.24 -0.31
N GLY A 38 -21.23 -18.67 -1.52
CA GLY A 38 -21.37 -17.21 -1.67
C GLY A 38 -22.76 -16.68 -1.30
N ASN A 39 -23.81 -17.48 -1.42
CA ASN A 39 -25.15 -17.13 -0.93
C ASN A 39 -25.23 -17.23 0.60
N ARG A 40 -24.64 -18.28 1.21
CA ARG A 40 -24.56 -18.39 2.68
C ARG A 40 -23.70 -17.29 3.29
N SER A 41 -22.59 -16.94 2.64
CA SER A 41 -21.77 -15.77 2.96
C SER A 41 -22.61 -14.49 3.01
N ALA A 42 -23.49 -14.29 2.02
CA ALA A 42 -24.39 -13.15 1.99
C ALA A 42 -25.37 -13.14 3.18
N SER A 43 -25.97 -14.29 3.51
CA SER A 43 -26.87 -14.42 4.67
C SER A 43 -26.14 -14.10 5.97
N ARG A 44 -24.95 -14.68 6.18
CA ARG A 44 -24.10 -14.45 7.36
C ARG A 44 -23.67 -13.00 7.49
N PHE A 45 -23.34 -12.36 6.37
CA PHE A 45 -23.02 -10.93 6.35
C PHE A 45 -24.19 -10.07 6.87
N GLN A 46 -25.43 -10.35 6.44
CA GLN A 46 -26.61 -9.62 6.94
C GLN A 46 -26.90 -9.86 8.42
N GLN A 47 -26.49 -11.01 8.95
CA GLN A 47 -26.53 -11.33 10.37
C GLN A 47 -25.34 -10.75 11.16
N LYS A 48 -24.43 -10.01 10.52
CA LYS A 48 -23.17 -9.49 11.11
C LYS A 48 -22.17 -10.58 11.55
N LYS A 49 -22.32 -11.80 11.05
CA LYS A 49 -21.38 -12.92 11.22
C LYS A 49 -20.24 -12.81 10.20
N PHE A 50 -19.40 -11.78 10.37
CA PHE A 50 -18.47 -11.35 9.31
C PHE A 50 -17.33 -12.35 9.07
N ASP A 51 -16.81 -12.98 10.12
CA ASP A 51 -15.75 -14.00 9.99
C ASP A 51 -16.26 -15.26 9.27
N GLU A 52 -17.48 -15.72 9.59
CA GLU A 52 -18.10 -16.86 8.92
C GLU A 52 -18.50 -16.51 7.48
N ALA A 53 -18.92 -15.26 7.22
CA ALA A 53 -19.15 -14.77 5.88
C ALA A 53 -17.86 -14.73 5.05
N LEU A 54 -16.74 -14.33 5.66
CA LEU A 54 -15.41 -14.34 5.04
C LEU A 54 -14.96 -15.76 4.74
N GLN A 55 -15.15 -16.71 5.67
CA GLN A 55 -14.83 -18.12 5.46
C GLN A 55 -15.58 -18.68 4.24
N ASP A 56 -16.90 -18.47 4.18
CA ASP A 56 -17.70 -18.93 3.04
C ASP A 56 -17.30 -18.25 1.72
N ALA A 57 -16.98 -16.96 1.74
CA ALA A 57 -16.50 -16.26 0.55
C ALA A 57 -15.16 -16.85 0.06
N ASN A 58 -14.23 -17.16 0.96
CA ASN A 58 -12.98 -17.83 0.61
C ASN A 58 -13.23 -19.24 0.06
N THR A 59 -14.14 -20.02 0.64
CA THR A 59 -14.50 -21.33 0.11
C THR A 59 -15.13 -21.23 -1.29
N ALA A 60 -15.99 -20.26 -1.53
CA ALA A 60 -16.55 -20.02 -2.86
C ALA A 60 -15.46 -19.70 -3.90
N ILE A 61 -14.49 -18.85 -3.54
CA ILE A 61 -13.34 -18.51 -4.39
C ILE A 61 -12.43 -19.72 -4.61
N SER A 62 -12.20 -20.58 -3.62
CA SER A 62 -11.37 -21.78 -3.80
C SER A 62 -12.00 -22.78 -4.77
N ILE A 63 -13.34 -22.83 -4.83
CA ILE A 63 -14.08 -23.71 -5.73
C ILE A 63 -14.13 -23.12 -7.14
N ASP A 64 -14.39 -21.81 -7.28
CA ASP A 64 -14.31 -21.09 -8.55
C ASP A 64 -13.49 -19.80 -8.39
N PRO A 65 -12.18 -19.85 -8.72
CA PRO A 65 -11.30 -18.69 -8.63
C PRO A 65 -11.61 -17.57 -9.63
N THR A 66 -12.53 -17.79 -10.56
CA THR A 66 -12.95 -16.80 -11.56
C THR A 66 -14.27 -16.12 -11.20
N TRP A 67 -14.88 -16.50 -10.08
CA TRP A 67 -16.19 -15.99 -9.69
C TRP A 67 -16.12 -14.60 -9.04
N ALA A 68 -16.36 -13.55 -9.83
CA ALA A 68 -16.32 -12.16 -9.37
C ALA A 68 -17.16 -11.89 -8.10
N LYS A 69 -18.34 -12.51 -7.97
CA LYS A 69 -19.23 -12.30 -6.82
C LYS A 69 -18.61 -12.87 -5.53
N GLY A 70 -17.81 -13.93 -5.60
CA GLY A 70 -17.09 -14.48 -4.44
C GLY A 70 -16.08 -13.48 -3.88
N TYR A 71 -15.28 -12.87 -4.75
CA TYR A 71 -14.37 -11.79 -4.37
C TYR A 71 -15.10 -10.55 -3.82
N PHE A 72 -16.25 -10.19 -4.41
CA PHE A 72 -17.07 -9.11 -3.86
C PHE A 72 -17.55 -9.42 -2.43
N ARG A 73 -18.06 -10.64 -2.17
CA ARG A 73 -18.46 -11.07 -0.81
C ARG A 73 -17.29 -11.03 0.17
N LYS A 74 -16.11 -11.48 -0.24
CA LYS A 74 -14.88 -11.40 0.54
C LYS A 74 -14.54 -9.94 0.90
N GLY A 75 -14.61 -9.04 -0.09
CA GLY A 75 -14.39 -7.61 0.12
C GLY A 75 -15.36 -7.01 1.14
N GLN A 76 -16.66 -7.32 1.05
CA GLN A 76 -17.66 -6.85 2.01
C GLN A 76 -17.36 -7.32 3.44
N ALA A 77 -17.06 -8.61 3.62
CA ALA A 77 -16.76 -9.17 4.93
C ALA A 77 -15.49 -8.54 5.54
N LEU A 78 -14.42 -8.39 4.73
CA LEU A 78 -13.18 -7.75 5.18
C LEU A 78 -13.36 -6.26 5.52
N GLU A 79 -14.17 -5.53 4.74
CA GLU A 79 -14.51 -4.13 5.01
C GLU A 79 -15.23 -4.00 6.36
N ALA A 80 -16.20 -4.89 6.64
CA ALA A 80 -16.91 -4.91 7.92
C ALA A 80 -16.00 -5.29 9.12
N LEU A 81 -14.96 -6.09 8.86
CA LEU A 81 -13.91 -6.42 9.84
C LEU A 81 -12.82 -5.33 9.93
N SER A 82 -12.99 -4.18 9.28
CA SER A 82 -11.99 -3.09 9.22
C SER A 82 -10.63 -3.49 8.62
N ARG A 83 -10.59 -4.58 7.85
CA ARG A 83 -9.40 -5.08 7.13
C ARG A 83 -9.33 -4.44 5.73
N PHE A 84 -9.27 -3.11 5.68
CA PHE A 84 -9.50 -2.31 4.46
C PHE A 84 -8.54 -2.65 3.32
N ARG A 85 -7.26 -2.89 3.60
CA ARG A 85 -6.25 -3.23 2.56
C ARG A 85 -6.52 -4.57 1.91
N GLU A 86 -7.02 -5.55 2.66
CA GLU A 86 -7.44 -6.84 2.11
C GLU A 86 -8.78 -6.73 1.37
N ALA A 87 -9.70 -5.92 1.88
CA ALA A 87 -10.98 -5.64 1.25
C ALA A 87 -10.79 -4.97 -0.13
N GLN A 88 -9.90 -3.97 -0.22
CA GLN A 88 -9.55 -3.31 -1.48
C GLN A 88 -9.08 -4.33 -2.52
N ARG A 89 -8.10 -5.17 -2.15
CA ARG A 89 -7.58 -6.22 -3.04
C ARG A 89 -8.67 -7.20 -3.49
N ALA A 90 -9.58 -7.57 -2.59
CA ALA A 90 -10.70 -8.43 -2.94
C ALA A 90 -11.65 -7.75 -3.95
N PHE A 91 -11.99 -6.48 -3.77
CA PHE A 91 -12.81 -5.75 -4.74
C PHE A 91 -12.09 -5.55 -6.09
N GLU A 92 -10.79 -5.29 -6.11
CA GLU A 92 -9.98 -5.22 -7.34
C GLU A 92 -9.99 -6.55 -8.10
N LEU A 93 -9.88 -7.68 -7.39
CA LEU A 93 -10.03 -9.01 -7.98
C LEU A 93 -11.45 -9.25 -8.49
N ALA A 94 -12.48 -8.77 -7.79
CA ALA A 94 -13.85 -8.83 -8.28
C ALA A 94 -13.99 -8.10 -9.64
N VAL A 95 -13.40 -6.91 -9.78
CA VAL A 95 -13.36 -6.16 -11.06
C VAL A 95 -12.62 -6.94 -12.14
N LYS A 96 -11.43 -7.47 -11.82
CA LYS A 96 -10.60 -8.28 -12.73
C LYS A 96 -11.36 -9.47 -13.31
N HIS A 97 -12.19 -10.11 -12.48
CA HIS A 97 -12.98 -11.30 -12.85
C HIS A 97 -14.37 -10.97 -13.44
N GLY A 98 -14.63 -9.73 -13.84
CA GLY A 98 -15.85 -9.34 -14.56
C GLY A 98 -16.90 -8.61 -13.72
N GLY A 99 -16.60 -8.28 -12.45
CA GLY A 99 -17.39 -7.39 -11.60
C GLY A 99 -17.27 -5.93 -12.03
N LYS A 100 -17.57 -5.59 -13.28
CA LYS A 100 -17.41 -4.24 -13.87
C LYS A 100 -18.62 -3.31 -13.62
N LYS A 101 -19.49 -3.66 -12.69
CA LYS A 101 -20.64 -2.81 -12.33
C LYS A 101 -20.15 -1.60 -11.53
N ARG A 102 -20.87 -0.48 -11.66
CA ARG A 102 -20.52 0.81 -11.03
C ARG A 102 -20.33 0.71 -9.52
N ASP A 103 -21.16 -0.09 -8.86
CA ASP A 103 -21.12 -0.38 -7.42
C ASP A 103 -19.81 -1.04 -6.97
N VAL A 104 -19.26 -1.97 -7.76
CA VAL A 104 -17.98 -2.63 -7.45
C VAL A 104 -16.81 -1.64 -7.59
N LEU A 105 -16.82 -0.80 -8.62
CA LEU A 105 -15.80 0.23 -8.82
C LEU A 105 -15.83 1.29 -7.72
N GLU A 106 -17.02 1.69 -7.28
CA GLU A 106 -17.21 2.58 -6.14
C GLU A 106 -16.67 1.95 -4.85
N LYS A 107 -16.89 0.64 -4.65
CA LYS A 107 -16.31 -0.08 -3.52
C LYS A 107 -14.78 -0.11 -3.53
N VAL A 108 -14.15 -0.29 -4.69
CA VAL A 108 -12.68 -0.17 -4.81
C VAL A 108 -12.21 1.22 -4.39
N ALA A 109 -12.81 2.28 -4.93
CA ALA A 109 -12.40 3.65 -4.66
C ALA A 109 -12.58 4.06 -3.19
N THR A 110 -13.74 3.74 -2.61
CA THR A 110 -14.08 4.06 -1.21
C THR A 110 -13.19 3.28 -0.23
N THR A 111 -13.00 1.98 -0.48
CA THR A 111 -12.14 1.14 0.36
C THR A 111 -10.68 1.56 0.26
N LYS A 112 -10.19 1.93 -0.93
CA LYS A 112 -8.83 2.49 -1.10
C LYS A 112 -8.64 3.77 -0.28
N LYS A 113 -9.62 4.67 -0.27
CA LYS A 113 -9.56 5.89 0.55
C LYS A 113 -9.49 5.56 2.06
N GLN A 114 -10.27 4.58 2.52
CA GLN A 114 -10.24 4.12 3.92
C GLN A 114 -8.92 3.45 4.27
N ALA A 115 -8.42 2.55 3.42
CA ALA A 115 -7.13 1.90 3.58
C ALA A 115 -5.99 2.92 3.69
N ASN A 116 -5.95 3.91 2.79
CA ASN A 116 -4.96 4.98 2.83
C ASN A 116 -5.06 5.83 4.11
N ARG A 117 -6.28 6.07 4.62
CA ARG A 117 -6.46 6.79 5.89
C ARG A 117 -5.90 5.99 7.06
N VAL A 118 -6.23 4.70 7.14
CA VAL A 118 -5.73 3.82 8.21
C VAL A 118 -4.21 3.67 8.15
N ASP A 119 -3.62 3.52 6.96
CA ASP A 119 -2.16 3.48 6.80
C ASP A 119 -1.52 4.78 7.32
N ARG A 120 -2.11 5.94 7.03
CA ARG A 120 -1.63 7.26 7.51
C ARG A 120 -1.76 7.46 9.02
N GLU A 121 -2.69 6.77 9.66
CA GLU A 121 -2.89 6.83 11.12
C GLU A 121 -2.07 5.75 11.85
N ARG A 122 -1.47 4.79 11.12
CA ARG A 122 -0.69 3.69 11.69
C ARG A 122 0.59 4.22 12.33
N VAL A 123 0.85 3.77 13.55
CA VAL A 123 2.15 3.91 14.21
C VAL A 123 3.06 2.79 13.72
N VAL A 124 4.31 3.13 13.41
CA VAL A 124 5.29 2.19 12.86
C VAL A 124 6.20 1.72 13.98
N HIS A 125 6.36 0.41 14.12
CA HIS A 125 7.20 -0.21 15.15
C HIS A 125 8.35 -1.04 14.58
N SER A 126 8.33 -1.34 13.28
CA SER A 126 9.42 -2.07 12.63
C SER A 126 9.64 -1.67 11.17
N ARG A 127 10.81 -2.07 10.65
CA ARG A 127 11.19 -1.85 9.25
C ARG A 127 10.23 -2.57 8.29
N GLU A 128 9.77 -3.76 8.65
CA GLU A 128 8.82 -4.54 7.86
C GLU A 128 7.47 -3.83 7.76
N GLU A 129 6.99 -3.25 8.87
CA GLU A 129 5.77 -2.44 8.86
C GLU A 129 5.93 -1.19 8.02
N TRP A 130 7.08 -0.51 8.12
CA TRP A 130 7.39 0.63 7.25
C TRP A 130 7.34 0.25 5.78
N LYS A 131 8.01 -0.84 5.39
CA LYS A 131 8.05 -1.31 4.01
C LYS A 131 6.64 -1.63 3.50
N GLU A 132 5.81 -2.24 4.33
CA GLU A 132 4.41 -2.47 4.01
C GLU A 132 3.69 -1.14 3.76
N ILE A 133 3.72 -0.21 4.70
CA ILE A 133 3.03 1.09 4.59
C ILE A 133 3.51 1.85 3.35
N TYR A 134 4.83 1.97 3.16
CA TYR A 134 5.41 2.73 2.07
C TYR A 134 5.06 2.14 0.70
N ALA A 135 5.02 0.82 0.57
CA ALA A 135 4.57 0.14 -0.66
C ALA A 135 3.08 0.39 -0.98
N ASN A 136 2.29 0.84 0.00
CA ASN A 136 0.85 1.11 -0.19
C ASN A 136 0.59 2.54 -0.66
N ILE A 137 1.56 3.43 -0.48
CA ILE A 137 1.44 4.82 -0.90
C ILE A 137 1.40 4.85 -2.43
N SER A 138 0.22 5.09 -3.00
CA SER A 138 0.07 5.20 -4.45
C SER A 138 0.34 6.61 -5.00
N ASP A 139 0.48 7.60 -4.12
CA ASP A 139 0.77 8.99 -4.50
C ASP A 139 2.29 9.20 -4.56
N PRO A 140 2.88 9.34 -5.77
CA PRO A 140 4.31 9.57 -5.91
C PRO A 140 4.77 10.88 -5.27
N LYS A 141 3.91 11.90 -5.22
CA LYS A 141 4.26 13.18 -4.61
C LYS A 141 4.44 13.03 -3.09
N LEU A 142 3.60 12.23 -2.43
CA LEU A 142 3.76 11.90 -1.01
C LEU A 142 5.02 11.05 -0.75
N ARG A 143 5.35 10.10 -1.62
CA ARG A 143 6.56 9.28 -1.49
C ARG A 143 7.83 10.13 -1.56
N LEU A 144 7.90 11.03 -2.53
CA LEU A 144 9.01 12.00 -2.65
C LEU A 144 9.04 12.97 -1.47
N ALA A 145 7.88 13.47 -1.02
CA ALA A 145 7.79 14.33 0.16
C ALA A 145 8.33 13.66 1.43
N LEU A 146 8.08 12.36 1.62
CA LEU A 146 8.66 11.58 2.72
C LEU A 146 10.18 11.55 2.66
N LEU A 147 10.73 11.25 1.48
CA LEU A 147 12.18 11.19 1.28
C LEU A 147 12.83 12.54 1.60
N VAL A 148 12.25 13.62 1.12
CA VAL A 148 12.73 14.99 1.40
C VAL A 148 12.60 15.35 2.88
N LYS A 149 11.48 15.01 3.52
CA LYS A 149 11.29 15.28 4.95
C LYS A 149 12.33 14.52 5.79
N PHE A 150 12.56 13.25 5.51
CA PHE A 150 13.53 12.42 6.26
C PHE A 150 14.97 12.83 6.00
N TRP A 151 15.30 13.20 4.76
CA TRP A 151 16.59 13.83 4.44
C TRP A 151 16.79 15.11 5.26
N ASN A 152 15.80 16.01 5.27
CA ASN A 152 15.89 17.30 5.96
C ASN A 152 15.90 17.16 7.49
N ALA A 153 15.23 16.15 8.04
CA ALA A 153 15.28 15.83 9.47
C ALA A 153 16.63 15.21 9.91
N SER A 154 17.45 14.76 8.97
CA SER A 154 18.75 14.15 9.25
C SER A 154 19.88 15.18 9.32
N THR A 155 20.92 14.88 10.08
CA THR A 155 22.16 15.66 10.16
C THR A 155 22.99 15.52 8.88
N LYS A 156 23.93 16.44 8.65
CA LYS A 156 24.86 16.36 7.50
C LYS A 156 25.60 15.02 7.41
N PRO A 157 26.18 14.45 8.49
CA PRO A 157 26.83 13.13 8.44
C PRO A 157 25.88 11.98 8.07
N GLU A 158 24.65 12.01 8.57
CA GLU A 158 23.61 11.01 8.22
C GLU A 158 23.28 11.09 6.72
N ARG A 159 23.00 12.30 6.22
CA ARG A 159 22.75 12.55 4.79
C ARG A 159 23.91 12.09 3.91
N PHE A 160 25.15 12.35 4.32
CA PHE A 160 26.34 11.87 3.62
C PHE A 160 26.35 10.35 3.53
N SER A 161 26.03 9.67 4.64
CA SER A 161 25.91 8.21 4.66
C SER A 161 24.84 7.70 3.69
N PHE A 162 23.67 8.35 3.64
CA PHE A 162 22.61 7.99 2.70
C PHE A 162 23.04 8.18 1.25
N PHE A 163 23.64 9.34 0.95
CA PHE A 163 24.16 9.67 -0.37
C PHE A 163 25.17 8.64 -0.87
N MET A 164 26.13 8.27 -0.02
CA MET A 164 27.13 7.25 -0.35
C MET A 164 26.49 5.88 -0.62
N ARG A 165 25.49 5.47 0.16
CA ARG A 165 24.72 4.25 -0.10
C ARG A 165 24.00 4.30 -1.45
N PHE A 166 23.35 5.42 -1.78
CA PHE A 166 22.69 5.58 -3.08
C PHE A 166 23.69 5.55 -4.24
N LEU A 167 24.86 6.17 -4.12
CA LEU A 167 25.88 6.10 -5.15
C LEU A 167 26.31 4.66 -5.42
N VAL A 168 26.53 3.85 -4.37
CA VAL A 168 26.88 2.42 -4.51
C VAL A 168 25.76 1.63 -5.19
N LEU A 169 24.50 1.93 -4.89
CA LEU A 169 23.35 1.31 -5.56
C LEU A 169 23.32 1.67 -7.05
N LEU A 170 23.58 2.94 -7.39
CA LEU A 170 23.60 3.45 -8.76
C LEU A 170 24.76 2.91 -9.60
N SER A 171 25.88 2.55 -8.96
CA SER A 171 27.04 1.93 -9.61
C SER A 171 26.93 0.39 -9.66
N ASN A 172 25.73 -0.18 -9.46
CA ASN A 172 25.50 -1.62 -9.42
C ASN A 172 26.42 -2.35 -8.42
N GLY A 173 26.66 -1.74 -7.25
CA GLY A 173 27.52 -2.29 -6.21
C GLY A 173 29.03 -2.07 -6.42
N SER A 174 29.43 -1.46 -7.53
CA SER A 174 30.84 -1.07 -7.74
C SER A 174 31.19 0.18 -6.93
N THR A 175 32.47 0.46 -6.68
CA THR A 175 32.85 1.75 -6.07
C THR A 175 32.55 2.89 -7.05
N PRO A 176 31.71 3.87 -6.69
CA PRO A 176 31.42 5.01 -7.55
C PRO A 176 32.68 5.81 -7.90
N ASN A 177 32.87 6.11 -9.18
CA ASN A 177 33.93 7.01 -9.63
C ASN A 177 33.70 8.41 -9.04
N ARG A 178 34.77 9.08 -8.58
CA ARG A 178 34.76 10.44 -8.00
C ARG A 178 34.11 10.56 -6.60
N ILE A 179 34.04 9.48 -5.82
CA ILE A 179 33.62 9.53 -4.40
C ILE A 179 34.35 10.62 -3.59
N SER A 180 35.63 10.83 -3.87
CA SER A 180 36.47 11.83 -3.17
C SER A 180 36.06 13.28 -3.41
N ARG A 181 35.10 13.54 -4.31
CA ARG A 181 34.60 14.89 -4.60
C ARG A 181 33.45 15.33 -3.70
N TYR A 182 32.93 14.43 -2.86
CA TYR A 182 31.79 14.73 -2.00
C TYR A 182 32.25 14.73 -0.54
N ALA A 183 31.88 15.78 0.18
CA ALA A 183 32.12 15.94 1.60
C ALA A 183 30.81 15.95 2.39
N THR A 184 30.93 15.77 3.70
CA THR A 184 29.78 15.88 4.61
C THR A 184 29.19 17.29 4.60
N ASP A 185 30.03 18.32 4.46
CA ASP A 185 29.59 19.71 4.48
C ASP A 185 28.69 20.08 3.29
N ASP A 186 28.78 19.33 2.19
CA ASP A 186 27.96 19.51 0.98
C ASP A 186 26.51 19.02 1.15
N MET A 187 26.19 18.32 2.24
CA MET A 187 24.91 17.63 2.44
C MET A 187 23.81 18.56 2.97
N GLU A 188 23.45 19.56 2.17
CA GLU A 188 22.43 20.55 2.52
C GLU A 188 20.98 20.00 2.46
N PRO A 189 20.01 20.64 3.15
CA PRO A 189 18.60 20.25 3.08
C PRO A 189 18.02 20.45 1.67
N ILE A 190 17.25 19.48 1.18
CA ILE A 190 16.52 19.53 -0.11
C ILE A 190 15.37 20.54 -0.03
N PRO A 191 15.12 21.39 -1.06
CA PRO A 191 14.02 22.35 -1.03
C PRO A 191 12.66 21.65 -0.91
N ALA A 192 11.95 21.92 0.19
CA ALA A 192 10.66 21.28 0.48
C ALA A 192 9.47 21.94 -0.25
N SER A 193 9.64 23.14 -0.82
CA SER A 193 8.56 23.94 -1.41
C SER A 193 7.80 23.25 -2.54
N ASN A 194 8.46 22.35 -3.27
CA ASN A 194 7.83 21.55 -4.33
C ASN A 194 6.84 20.50 -3.78
N TYR A 195 6.98 20.16 -2.50
CA TYR A 195 6.20 19.15 -1.80
C TYR A 195 5.17 19.77 -0.86
N ASP A 196 5.20 21.07 -0.61
CA ASP A 196 4.17 21.74 0.19
C ASP A 196 2.81 21.76 -0.53
N PRO A 197 1.68 21.70 0.22
CA PRO A 197 1.57 21.53 1.67
C PRO A 197 1.41 20.05 2.11
N ILE A 198 2.17 19.11 1.53
CA ILE A 198 2.02 17.68 1.88
C ILE A 198 2.42 17.45 3.33
N VAL A 199 1.43 17.09 4.14
CA VAL A 199 1.64 16.69 5.53
C VAL A 199 2.02 15.21 5.59
N VAL A 200 3.24 14.94 6.04
CA VAL A 200 3.69 13.60 6.44
C VAL A 200 3.18 13.30 7.85
N PRO A 201 2.58 12.12 8.10
CA PRO A 201 2.17 11.68 9.43
C PRO A 201 3.30 11.76 10.47
N ASP A 202 2.99 12.31 11.65
CA ASP A 202 3.98 12.50 12.72
C ASP A 202 4.50 11.16 13.26
N SER A 203 3.66 10.12 13.28
CA SER A 203 4.07 8.77 13.68
C SER A 203 5.19 8.21 12.80
N TRP A 204 5.16 8.50 11.50
CA TRP A 204 6.19 8.03 10.56
C TRP A 204 7.49 8.81 10.72
N ALA A 205 7.40 10.12 10.97
CA ALA A 205 8.56 10.96 11.26
C ALA A 205 9.22 10.58 12.59
N THR A 206 8.42 10.38 13.64
CA THR A 206 8.90 9.94 14.96
C THR A 206 9.65 8.62 14.85
N TYR A 207 9.07 7.63 14.16
CA TYR A 207 9.74 6.34 13.93
C TYR A 207 11.09 6.53 13.23
N PHE A 208 11.16 7.34 12.18
CA PHE A 208 12.43 7.62 11.49
C PHE A 208 13.47 8.29 12.39
N GLU A 209 13.08 9.26 13.20
CA GLU A 209 13.97 10.01 14.10
C GLU A 209 14.58 9.12 15.18
N GLU A 210 13.83 8.13 15.68
CA GLU A 210 14.27 7.17 16.70
C GLU A 210 15.23 6.08 16.17
N LEU A 211 15.35 5.93 14.84
CA LEU A 211 16.26 4.94 14.25
C LEU A 211 17.73 5.31 14.47
N SER A 212 18.57 4.28 14.60
CA SER A 212 20.02 4.43 14.48
C SER A 212 20.42 4.90 13.08
N LEU A 213 21.64 5.43 12.92
CA LEU A 213 22.18 5.80 11.61
C LEU A 213 22.04 4.66 10.58
N ALA A 214 22.33 3.42 10.99
CA ALA A 214 22.17 2.25 10.13
C ALA A 214 20.70 2.03 9.74
N GLY A 215 19.77 2.13 10.71
CA GLY A 215 18.34 2.01 10.47
C GLY A 215 17.78 3.09 9.54
N LYS A 216 18.19 4.36 9.73
CA LYS A 216 17.81 5.45 8.83
C LYS A 216 18.32 5.20 7.41
N GLY A 217 19.58 4.76 7.26
CA GLY A 217 20.15 4.41 5.97
C GLY A 217 19.41 3.28 5.27
N ASP A 218 19.02 2.25 6.01
CA ASP A 218 18.23 1.12 5.51
C ASP A 218 16.82 1.56 5.07
N MET A 219 16.18 2.44 5.85
CA MET A 219 14.85 2.97 5.54
C MET A 219 14.87 3.86 4.28
N MET A 220 15.88 4.73 4.15
CA MET A 220 16.09 5.55 2.95
C MET A 220 16.36 4.70 1.70
N GLN A 221 17.13 3.62 1.85
CA GLN A 221 17.36 2.65 0.78
C GLN A 221 16.08 1.92 0.37
N ASP A 222 15.30 1.40 1.33
CA ASP A 222 14.01 0.74 1.02
C ASP A 222 13.07 1.68 0.25
N MET A 223 13.05 2.97 0.61
CA MET A 223 12.22 3.97 -0.06
C MET A 223 12.62 4.20 -1.52
N TYR A 224 13.92 4.22 -1.79
CA TYR A 224 14.47 4.36 -3.14
C TYR A 224 14.27 3.10 -3.99
N GLU A 225 14.53 1.92 -3.42
CA GLU A 225 14.36 0.64 -4.11
C GLU A 225 12.90 0.40 -4.52
N ALA A 226 11.96 0.80 -3.65
CA ALA A 226 10.54 0.72 -3.94
C ALA A 226 10.04 1.80 -4.89
N ALA A 227 10.84 2.80 -5.26
CA ALA A 227 10.43 3.90 -6.14
C ALA A 227 10.34 3.47 -7.61
N PHE A 228 9.39 4.06 -8.32
CA PHE A 228 9.30 3.94 -9.77
C PHE A 228 10.48 4.66 -10.44
N GLU A 229 10.83 4.28 -11.67
CA GLU A 229 11.99 4.85 -12.38
C GLU A 229 11.92 6.38 -12.54
N ALA A 230 10.72 6.94 -12.72
CA ALA A 230 10.52 8.39 -12.73
C ALA A 230 10.83 9.02 -11.36
N GLU A 231 10.40 8.40 -10.26
CA GLU A 231 10.71 8.86 -8.90
C GLU A 231 12.21 8.75 -8.62
N LYS A 232 12.85 7.63 -8.98
CA LYS A 232 14.31 7.46 -8.84
C LYS A 232 15.06 8.54 -9.59
N THR A 233 14.63 8.86 -10.81
CA THR A 233 15.22 9.96 -11.60
C THR A 233 15.08 11.29 -10.88
N THR A 234 13.91 11.61 -10.31
CA THR A 234 13.70 12.82 -9.51
C THR A 234 14.58 12.82 -8.26
N ILE A 235 14.63 11.74 -7.49
CA ILE A 235 15.48 11.61 -6.30
C ILE A 235 16.95 11.87 -6.68
N ILE A 236 17.44 11.20 -7.72
CA ILE A 236 18.80 11.40 -8.22
C ILE A 236 19.01 12.85 -8.65
N ASN A 237 18.03 13.47 -9.33
CA ASN A 237 18.16 14.86 -9.78
C ASN A 237 18.15 15.85 -8.62
N ASP A 238 17.32 15.65 -7.59
CA ASP A 238 17.30 16.49 -6.39
C ASP A 238 18.61 16.34 -5.60
N MET A 239 19.21 15.13 -5.60
CA MET A 239 20.53 14.90 -5.04
C MET A 239 21.65 15.47 -5.92
N LYS A 240 21.51 15.42 -7.25
CA LYS A 240 22.44 16.00 -8.24
C LYS A 240 22.33 17.52 -8.35
N PHE A 241 21.20 18.12 -7.97
CA PHE A 241 21.00 19.57 -7.94
C PHE A 241 22.10 20.24 -7.08
N TYR A 242 22.58 19.55 -6.03
CA TYR A 242 23.75 19.95 -5.23
C TYR A 242 25.09 19.74 -5.94
N VAL A 243 25.17 18.78 -6.86
CA VAL A 243 26.40 18.47 -7.63
C VAL A 243 26.63 19.45 -8.79
N HIS A 244 25.60 20.16 -9.27
CA HIS A 244 25.72 21.16 -10.35
C HIS A 244 25.74 22.62 -9.88
N GLN A 245 25.25 22.94 -8.67
CA GLN A 245 25.41 24.27 -8.07
C GLN A 245 26.88 24.58 -7.72
N MET A 246 27.71 23.56 -7.44
CA MET A 246 29.16 23.74 -7.25
C MET A 246 29.93 24.08 -8.53
N HIS A 247 29.35 23.79 -9.71
CA HIS A 247 30.02 24.01 -11.00
C HIS A 247 29.67 25.36 -11.66
N LYS A 248 28.84 26.19 -11.02
CA LYS A 248 28.61 27.57 -11.50
C LYS A 248 29.67 28.56 -10.99
N GLU A 249 30.26 28.32 -9.81
CA GLU A 249 31.34 29.18 -9.31
C GLU A 249 32.67 28.90 -10.04
N ASP A 250 32.96 27.65 -10.40
CA ASP A 250 34.18 27.28 -11.15
C ASP A 250 34.23 27.79 -12.62
N MET A 251 33.11 28.27 -13.18
CA MET A 251 33.04 28.80 -14.55
C MET A 251 32.98 30.34 -14.58
N GLU A 252 32.65 31.00 -13.47
CA GLU A 252 32.72 32.46 -13.34
C GLU A 252 34.11 32.92 -12.86
N ASP A 253 34.84 32.08 -12.10
CA ASP A 253 36.22 32.38 -11.65
C ASP A 253 37.32 32.05 -12.69
N THR A 254 36.96 31.58 -13.88
CA THR A 254 37.91 31.32 -14.99
C THR A 254 37.83 32.33 -16.14
N GLU A 255 37.02 33.39 -16.02
CA GLU A 255 36.87 34.45 -17.04
C GLU A 255 37.37 35.84 -16.64
N ASP A 256 38.13 36.00 -15.55
CA ASP A 256 38.85 37.26 -15.23
C ASP A 256 40.38 37.12 -15.24
#